data_AF-A0A542SJA6-F1
#
_entry.id   AF-A0A542SJA6-F1
#
_cell.length_a   1.000
_cell.length_b   1.000
_cell.length_c   1.000
_cell.angle_alpha   90.00
_cell.angle_beta   90.00
_cell.angle_gamma   90.00
#
_symmetry.space_group_name_H-M   'P 1'
#
loop_
_entity.id
_entity.type
_entity.pdbx_description
1 polymer ?
#
loop_
_entity_poly.entity_id
_entity_poly.type
_entity_poly.pdbx_seq_one_letter_code
_entity_poly.pdbx_strand_id
1 'polypeptide(L)'
;MAETVSQSLSEDLFKLLQKERFVTLGTVDHESGAPSLSSLSWTYAVSADTIRFAVDNRSRILANIAKEPQVVLHLIGAGSSFAINGRAVVKTDRLEGVPLKLAMAEIKIEAVRDIMFYGSRISVEPQYEKTYDKNAAAKLDNQVMTALKEAN
;
A
#
# COMPACT_ATOMS: atom_id res chain seq x y z
N MET A 1 0.91 -13.95 24.15
CA MET A 1 2.17 -13.31 23.69
C MET A 1 1.79 -11.89 23.32
N ALA A 2 2.42 -10.88 23.90
CA ALA A 2 2.05 -9.50 23.59
C ALA A 2 2.39 -9.22 22.12
N GLU A 3 1.43 -8.73 21.34
CA GLU A 3 1.72 -8.25 19.98
C GLU A 3 2.83 -7.19 20.08
N THR A 4 3.96 -7.42 19.41
CA THR A 4 4.99 -6.39 19.30
C THR A 4 4.45 -5.31 18.38
N VAL A 5 4.09 -4.17 18.96
CA VAL A 5 3.64 -2.98 18.22
C VAL A 5 4.85 -2.08 17.98
N SER A 6 5.23 -1.92 16.72
CA SER A 6 6.22 -0.92 16.30
C SER A 6 5.52 0.32 15.75
N GLN A 7 6.14 1.49 15.83
CA GLN A 7 5.63 2.72 15.18
C GLN A 7 6.24 2.95 13.78
N SER A 8 7.09 2.03 13.32
CA SER A 8 7.73 2.10 12.01
C SER A 8 7.93 0.72 11.41
N LEU A 9 8.16 0.67 10.10
CA LEU A 9 8.58 -0.51 9.37
C LEU A 9 9.91 -1.03 9.92
N SER A 10 10.04 -2.35 10.01
CA SER A 10 11.36 -2.97 10.14
C SER A 10 12.16 -2.82 8.84
N GLU A 11 13.44 -3.14 8.85
CA GLU A 11 14.27 -3.12 7.65
C GLU A 11 13.74 -4.07 6.57
N ASP A 12 13.27 -5.25 6.94
CA ASP A 12 12.64 -6.21 6.01
C ASP A 12 11.32 -5.66 5.45
N LEU A 13 10.50 -5.09 6.34
CA LEU A 13 9.37 -4.15 6.09
C LEU A 13 9.61 -3.26 4.89
N PHE A 14 10.58 -2.40 5.11
CA PHE A 14 10.96 -1.32 4.22
C PHE A 14 11.44 -1.86 2.89
N LYS A 15 12.32 -2.88 2.89
CA LYS A 15 12.87 -3.51 1.68
C LYS A 15 11.79 -4.15 0.81
N LEU A 16 10.78 -4.80 1.41
CA LEU A 16 9.68 -5.42 0.67
C LEU A 16 8.86 -4.38 -0.10
N LEU A 17 8.72 -3.18 0.45
CA LEU A 17 7.99 -2.05 -0.13
C LEU A 17 8.87 -1.17 -1.05
N GLN A 18 10.09 -1.59 -1.41
CA GLN A 18 10.91 -0.89 -2.41
C GLN A 18 10.63 -1.32 -3.86
N LYS A 19 9.76 -2.31 -4.06
CA LYS A 19 9.40 -2.87 -5.36
C LYS A 19 7.90 -3.12 -5.44
N GLU A 20 7.39 -3.25 -6.65
CA GLU A 20 5.99 -3.63 -6.88
C GLU A 20 5.67 -4.95 -6.16
N ARG A 21 4.52 -5.00 -5.48
CA ARG A 21 4.08 -6.16 -4.69
C ARG A 21 2.59 -6.13 -4.46
N PHE A 22 1.96 -7.30 -4.42
CA PHE A 22 0.59 -7.44 -3.93
C PHE A 22 0.47 -7.06 -2.45
N VAL A 23 -0.35 -6.05 -2.17
CA VAL A 23 -0.79 -5.67 -0.84
C VAL A 23 -2.29 -5.42 -0.86
N THR A 24 -2.92 -5.35 0.31
CA THR A 24 -4.31 -4.90 0.41
C THR A 24 -4.41 -3.67 1.29
N LEU A 25 -5.31 -2.76 0.94
CA LEU A 25 -5.60 -1.53 1.67
C LEU A 25 -7.02 -1.58 2.21
N GLY A 26 -7.15 -1.55 3.52
CA GLY A 26 -8.40 -1.31 4.23
C GLY A 26 -8.67 0.18 4.39
N THR A 27 -9.87 0.60 4.05
CA THR A 27 -10.40 1.97 4.20
C THR A 27 -11.80 1.91 4.80
N VAL A 28 -12.36 3.04 5.24
CA VAL A 28 -13.77 3.14 5.60
C VAL A 28 -14.55 3.72 4.42
N ASP A 29 -15.58 3.01 3.96
CA ASP A 29 -16.38 3.43 2.82
C ASP A 29 -17.13 4.74 3.13
N HIS A 30 -16.94 5.75 2.29
CA HIS A 30 -17.45 7.08 2.55
C HIS A 30 -18.98 7.20 2.50
N GLU A 31 -19.69 6.28 1.84
CA GLU A 31 -21.15 6.30 1.74
C GLU A 31 -21.78 5.50 2.88
N SER A 32 -21.32 4.26 3.07
CA SER A 32 -21.93 3.30 4.00
C SER A 32 -21.34 3.31 5.40
N GLY A 33 -20.11 3.81 5.57
CA GLY A 33 -19.34 3.68 6.82
C GLY A 33 -18.82 2.26 7.09
N ALA A 34 -19.01 1.32 6.17
CA ALA A 34 -18.51 -0.04 6.29
C ALA A 34 -17.01 -0.14 5.95
N PRO A 35 -16.27 -1.13 6.48
CA PRO A 35 -14.93 -1.42 6.02
C PRO A 35 -14.91 -1.79 4.53
N SER A 36 -13.97 -1.22 3.78
CA SER A 36 -13.72 -1.50 2.37
C SER A 36 -12.29 -1.99 2.19
N LEU A 37 -12.12 -3.03 1.36
CA LEU A 37 -10.82 -3.63 1.07
C LEU A 37 -10.49 -3.53 -0.41
N SER A 38 -9.26 -3.19 -0.76
CA SER A 38 -8.81 -3.09 -2.14
C SER A 38 -7.41 -3.65 -2.31
N SER A 39 -7.16 -4.35 -3.41
CA SER A 39 -5.82 -4.85 -3.77
C SER A 39 -5.03 -3.77 -4.49
N LEU A 40 -3.77 -3.58 -4.11
CA LEU A 40 -2.85 -2.63 -4.74
C LEU A 40 -1.54 -3.32 -5.10
N SER A 41 -0.82 -2.75 -6.07
CA SER A 41 0.57 -3.14 -6.36
C SER A 41 1.56 -1.98 -6.44
N TRP A 42 1.06 -0.76 -6.73
CA TRP A 42 1.85 0.47 -6.74
C TRP A 42 1.92 1.10 -5.35
N THR A 43 2.74 0.50 -4.50
CA THR A 43 3.02 0.98 -3.14
C THR A 43 4.52 1.08 -2.91
N TYR A 44 4.98 2.19 -2.31
CA TYR A 44 6.39 2.47 -2.10
C TYR A 44 6.65 3.09 -0.72
N ALA A 45 7.55 2.51 0.08
CA ALA A 45 7.96 3.11 1.34
C ALA A 45 9.04 4.18 1.10
N VAL A 46 8.75 5.45 1.39
CA VAL A 46 9.70 6.56 1.24
C VAL A 46 10.59 6.73 2.47
N SER A 47 10.12 6.28 3.62
CA SER A 47 10.84 6.21 4.89
C SER A 47 10.31 5.03 5.70
N ALA A 48 10.91 4.76 6.85
CA ALA A 48 10.42 3.73 7.77
C ALA A 48 9.03 4.05 8.35
N ASP A 49 8.56 5.30 8.27
CA ASP A 49 7.31 5.75 8.88
C ASP A 49 6.28 6.28 7.87
N THR A 50 6.58 6.24 6.57
CA THR A 50 5.75 6.83 5.53
C THR A 50 5.73 5.94 4.28
N ILE A 51 4.52 5.64 3.81
CA ILE A 51 4.27 4.84 2.59
C ILE A 51 3.48 5.68 1.60
N ARG A 52 3.88 5.65 0.33
CA ARG A 52 3.12 6.20 -0.78
C ARG A 52 2.42 5.10 -1.55
N PHE A 53 1.29 5.42 -2.15
CA PHE A 53 0.64 4.55 -3.12
C PHE A 53 -0.08 5.34 -4.20
N ALA A 54 -0.21 4.73 -5.37
CA ALA A 54 -0.95 5.29 -6.50
C ALA A 54 -2.27 4.53 -6.72
N VAL A 55 -3.33 5.27 -7.06
CA VAL A 55 -4.62 4.71 -7.49
C VAL A 55 -5.17 5.53 -8.65
N ASP A 56 -6.07 4.94 -9.44
CA ASP A 56 -6.82 5.69 -10.44
C ASP A 56 -7.55 6.86 -9.78
N ASN A 57 -7.60 8.02 -10.44
CA ASN A 57 -8.20 9.23 -9.89
C ASN A 57 -9.72 9.14 -9.68
N ARG A 58 -10.37 8.08 -10.20
CA ARG A 58 -11.79 7.77 -9.96
C ARG A 58 -11.99 6.74 -8.84
N SER A 59 -10.91 6.30 -8.20
CA SER A 59 -10.98 5.27 -7.17
C SER A 59 -11.79 5.76 -5.96
N ARG A 60 -12.71 4.90 -5.48
CA ARG A 60 -13.43 5.14 -4.22
C ARG A 60 -12.49 5.27 -3.02
N ILE A 61 -11.27 4.72 -3.10
CA ILE A 61 -10.24 4.87 -2.06
C ILE A 61 -9.98 6.35 -1.75
N LEU A 62 -9.96 7.21 -2.77
CA LEU A 62 -9.69 8.64 -2.58
C LEU A 62 -10.83 9.33 -1.81
N ALA A 63 -12.08 9.02 -2.16
CA ALA A 63 -13.25 9.53 -1.47
C ALA A 63 -13.34 9.00 -0.02
N ASN A 64 -12.97 7.73 0.18
CA ASN A 64 -12.88 7.12 1.50
C ASN A 64 -11.88 7.87 2.38
N ILE A 65 -10.64 8.07 1.90
CA ILE A 65 -9.57 8.76 2.62
C ILE A 65 -9.93 10.22 2.93
N ALA A 66 -10.57 10.91 1.98
CA ALA A 66 -10.99 12.29 2.18
C ALA A 66 -12.02 12.44 3.32
N LYS A 67 -12.88 11.44 3.53
CA LYS A 67 -13.88 11.43 4.61
C LYS A 67 -13.33 10.85 5.91
N GLU A 68 -12.63 9.72 5.82
CA GLU A 68 -12.03 9.01 6.95
C GLU A 68 -10.58 8.62 6.60
N PRO A 69 -9.58 9.37 7.10
CA PRO A 69 -8.19 9.15 6.74
C PRO A 69 -7.59 7.89 7.39
N GLN A 70 -8.25 7.25 8.35
CA GLN A 70 -7.74 6.02 8.96
C GLN A 70 -7.73 4.86 7.95
N VAL A 71 -6.55 4.26 7.78
CA VAL A 71 -6.34 3.14 6.86
C VAL A 71 -5.52 2.03 7.52
N VAL A 72 -5.60 0.85 6.92
CA VAL A 72 -4.69 -0.27 7.23
C VAL A 72 -4.13 -0.85 5.94
N LEU A 73 -2.82 -0.86 5.80
CA LEU A 73 -2.14 -1.59 4.73
C LEU A 73 -1.79 -2.98 5.27
N HIS A 74 -2.29 -4.02 4.61
CA HIS A 74 -1.95 -5.40 4.91
C HIS A 74 -0.87 -5.89 3.96
N LEU A 75 0.24 -6.33 4.55
CA LEU A 75 1.44 -6.79 3.86
C LEU A 75 1.75 -8.22 4.29
N ILE A 76 1.74 -9.15 3.34
CA ILE A 76 2.28 -10.49 3.55
C ILE A 76 3.75 -10.47 3.12
N GLY A 77 4.65 -10.98 3.95
CA GLY A 77 6.08 -11.07 3.64
C GLY A 77 6.94 -11.27 4.88
N ALA A 78 8.25 -11.37 4.73
CA ALA A 78 9.19 -11.57 5.86
C ALA A 78 8.79 -12.77 6.75
N GLY A 79 8.22 -13.82 6.15
CA GLY A 79 7.74 -15.01 6.85
C GLY A 79 6.44 -14.82 7.66
N SER A 80 5.78 -13.67 7.58
CA SER A 80 4.58 -13.35 8.38
C SER A 80 3.56 -12.49 7.61
N SER A 81 2.54 -12.01 8.33
CA SER A 81 1.47 -11.15 7.83
C SER A 81 1.33 -9.94 8.73
N PHE A 82 1.38 -8.73 8.17
CA PHE A 82 1.48 -7.49 8.91
C PHE A 82 0.32 -6.55 8.64
N ALA A 83 -0.25 -5.98 9.70
CA ALA A 83 -1.13 -4.82 9.63
C ALA A 83 -0.33 -3.55 9.90
N ILE A 84 -0.31 -2.64 8.93
CA ILE A 84 0.35 -1.34 9.01
C ILE A 84 -0.78 -0.30 9.08
N ASN A 85 -1.13 0.11 10.29
CA ASN A 85 -2.15 1.12 10.55
C ASN A 85 -1.56 2.52 10.43
N GLY A 86 -2.34 3.45 9.89
CA GLY A 86 -1.93 4.83 9.79
C GLY A 86 -3.03 5.75 9.29
N ARG A 87 -2.64 7.00 9.02
CA ARG A 87 -3.49 8.02 8.43
C ARG A 87 -3.03 8.33 7.02
N ALA A 88 -3.95 8.19 6.07
CA ALA A 88 -3.71 8.53 4.68
C ALA A 88 -4.10 9.97 4.36
N VAL A 89 -3.37 10.61 3.45
CA VAL A 89 -3.71 11.90 2.86
C VAL A 89 -3.44 11.85 1.36
N VAL A 90 -4.36 12.38 0.56
CA VAL A 90 -4.14 12.56 -0.89
C VAL A 90 -3.18 13.72 -1.08
N LYS A 91 -2.04 13.46 -1.75
CA LYS A 91 -0.98 14.46 -1.98
C LYS A 91 -1.13 15.17 -3.31
N THR A 92 -1.52 14.44 -4.34
CA THR A 92 -1.82 14.98 -5.65
C THR A 92 -2.89 14.14 -6.34
N ASP A 93 -3.80 14.80 -7.04
CA ASP A 93 -4.83 14.15 -7.85
C ASP A 93 -4.30 13.65 -9.20
N ARG A 94 -3.05 14.02 -9.54
CA ARG A 94 -2.37 13.61 -10.76
C ARG A 94 -0.87 13.46 -10.56
N LEU A 95 -0.37 12.23 -10.68
CA LEU A 95 1.05 11.92 -10.81
C LEU A 95 1.59 12.40 -12.16
N GLU A 96 2.75 13.04 -12.11
CA GLU A 96 3.51 13.41 -13.30
C GLU A 96 4.33 12.21 -13.81
N GLY A 97 4.73 12.25 -15.08
CA GLY A 97 5.57 11.19 -15.67
C GLY A 97 4.87 9.86 -15.99
N VAL A 98 3.58 9.73 -15.67
CA VAL A 98 2.76 8.54 -15.96
C VAL A 98 1.70 8.82 -17.03
N PRO A 99 1.38 7.87 -17.92
CA PRO A 99 0.39 8.08 -18.99
C PRO A 99 -1.06 8.05 -18.50
N LEU A 100 -1.32 7.48 -17.33
CA LEU A 100 -2.64 7.37 -16.71
C LEU A 100 -2.93 8.52 -15.75
N LYS A 101 -4.22 8.82 -15.52
CA LYS A 101 -4.65 9.77 -14.49
C LYS A 101 -4.66 9.09 -13.13
N LEU A 102 -3.49 9.01 -12.51
CA LEU A 102 -3.32 8.40 -11.19
C LEU A 102 -3.17 9.48 -10.12
N ALA A 103 -3.88 9.35 -9.02
CA ALA A 103 -3.64 10.13 -7.82
C ALA A 103 -2.60 9.43 -6.94
N MET A 104 -1.89 10.20 -6.13
CA MET A 104 -0.96 9.70 -5.12
C MET A 104 -1.46 10.05 -3.73
N ALA A 105 -1.44 9.08 -2.84
CA ALA A 105 -1.68 9.27 -1.42
C ALA A 105 -0.50 8.79 -0.58
N GLU A 106 -0.36 9.38 0.61
CA GLU A 106 0.66 9.04 1.61
C GLU A 106 -0.02 8.54 2.87
N ILE A 107 0.50 7.46 3.44
CA ILE A 107 0.15 6.92 4.75
C ILE A 107 1.26 7.29 5.71
N LYS A 108 0.93 8.05 6.76
CA LYS A 108 1.78 8.18 7.94
C LYS A 108 1.49 7.01 8.87
N ILE A 109 2.51 6.19 9.14
CA ILE A 109 2.38 4.99 9.96
C ILE A 109 2.20 5.38 11.43
N GLU A 110 1.20 4.79 12.07
CA GLU A 110 0.93 4.93 13.50
C GLU A 110 1.26 3.64 14.26
N ALA A 111 1.06 2.48 13.64
CA ALA A 111 1.38 1.18 14.22
C ALA A 111 1.66 0.11 13.15
N VAL A 112 2.59 -0.78 13.44
CA VAL A 112 2.88 -2.00 12.69
C VAL A 112 2.73 -3.18 13.63
N ARG A 113 1.87 -4.13 13.25
CA ARG A 113 1.57 -5.34 14.02
C ARG A 113 1.82 -6.56 13.17
N ASP A 114 2.53 -7.54 13.73
CA ASP A 114 2.48 -8.90 13.22
C ASP A 114 1.12 -9.50 13.63
N ILE A 115 0.29 -9.79 12.63
CA ILE A 115 -1.07 -10.33 12.80
C ILE A 115 -1.15 -11.82 12.42
N MET A 116 0.00 -12.49 12.31
CA MET A 116 0.02 -13.93 12.04
C MET A 116 -0.48 -14.71 13.25
N PHE A 117 -1.32 -15.71 12.99
CA PHE A 117 -1.84 -16.58 14.03
C PHE A 117 -0.74 -17.50 14.60
N TYR A 118 -0.95 -17.93 15.85
CA TYR A 118 0.03 -18.70 16.59
C TYR A 118 0.44 -20.01 15.90
N GLY A 119 1.73 -20.34 16.02
CA GLY A 119 2.30 -21.62 15.58
C GLY A 119 2.47 -21.75 14.07
N SER A 120 2.40 -20.64 13.33
CA SER A 120 2.48 -20.65 11.87
C SER A 120 3.36 -19.53 11.32
N ARG A 121 3.81 -19.72 10.08
CA ARG A 121 4.57 -18.74 9.30
C ARG A 121 4.10 -18.77 7.85
N ILE A 122 4.33 -17.69 7.13
CA ILE A 122 4.19 -17.67 5.68
C ILE A 122 5.36 -18.45 5.08
N SER A 123 5.06 -19.57 4.42
CA SER A 123 6.04 -20.42 3.74
C SER A 123 6.29 -20.01 2.30
N VAL A 124 5.25 -19.52 1.62
CA VAL A 124 5.27 -19.02 0.25
C VAL A 124 4.46 -17.74 0.21
N GLU A 125 5.05 -16.67 -0.31
CA GLU A 125 4.38 -15.39 -0.45
C GLU A 125 3.51 -15.36 -1.73
N PRO A 126 2.40 -14.60 -1.73
CA PRO A 126 1.56 -14.43 -2.92
C PRO A 126 2.37 -13.95 -4.12
N GLN A 127 2.14 -14.59 -5.26
CA GLN A 127 2.64 -14.17 -6.57
C GLN A 127 1.44 -13.84 -7.46
N TYR A 128 1.58 -12.86 -8.34
CA TYR A 128 0.58 -12.54 -9.36
C TYR A 128 1.26 -12.38 -10.71
N GLU A 129 0.49 -12.58 -11.77
CA GLU A 129 0.96 -12.48 -13.15
C GLU A 129 0.11 -11.47 -13.92
N LYS A 130 0.75 -10.71 -14.81
CA LYS A 130 0.03 -9.83 -15.74
C LYS A 130 -0.61 -10.69 -16.83
N THR A 131 -1.93 -10.62 -16.93
CA THR A 131 -2.74 -11.43 -17.86
C THR A 131 -2.96 -10.78 -19.23
N TYR A 132 -2.61 -9.50 -19.36
CA TYR A 132 -2.74 -8.73 -20.61
C TYR A 132 -1.50 -7.84 -20.83
N ASP A 133 -1.06 -7.72 -22.09
CA ASP A 133 0.12 -6.98 -22.57
C ASP A 133 1.22 -6.79 -21.51
N LYS A 134 2.00 -7.85 -21.27
CA LYS A 134 3.02 -7.90 -20.22
C LYS A 134 4.07 -6.78 -20.34
N ASN A 135 4.41 -6.38 -21.57
CA ASN A 135 5.41 -5.35 -21.83
C ASN A 135 4.87 -3.96 -21.48
N ALA A 136 3.64 -3.66 -21.91
CA ALA A 136 3.00 -2.39 -21.55
C ALA A 136 2.74 -2.29 -20.04
N ALA A 137 2.29 -3.39 -19.42
CA ALA A 137 2.07 -3.46 -17.97
C ALA A 137 3.36 -3.21 -17.20
N ALA A 138 4.45 -3.92 -17.52
CA ALA A 138 5.74 -3.73 -16.85
C ALA A 138 6.31 -2.32 -17.05
N LYS A 139 6.14 -1.74 -18.24
CA LYS A 139 6.53 -0.34 -18.50
C LYS A 139 5.75 0.63 -17.63
N LEU A 140 4.43 0.45 -17.54
CA LEU A 140 3.58 1.27 -16.70
C LEU A 140 3.94 1.13 -15.22
N ASP A 141 4.13 -0.10 -14.72
CA ASP A 141 4.52 -0.35 -13.33
C ASP A 141 5.81 0.40 -12.98
N ASN A 142 6.83 0.33 -13.85
CA ASN A 142 8.08 1.05 -13.65
C ASN A 142 7.87 2.57 -13.62
N GLN A 143 7.06 3.13 -14.53
CA GLN A 143 6.77 4.57 -14.54
C GLN A 143 6.07 5.02 -13.26
N VAL A 144 5.10 4.25 -12.77
CA VAL A 144 4.37 4.59 -11.54
C VAL A 144 5.28 4.46 -10.32
N MET A 145 6.05 3.38 -10.21
CA MET A 145 6.96 3.18 -9.07
C MET A 145 8.06 4.24 -9.02
N THR A 146 8.60 4.66 -10.17
CA THR A 146 9.53 5.79 -10.26
C THR A 146 8.86 7.09 -9.81
N ALA A 147 7.65 7.38 -10.30
CA ALA A 147 6.92 8.59 -9.91
C ALA A 147 6.63 8.64 -8.40
N LEU A 148 6.26 7.51 -7.78
CA LEU A 148 6.06 7.43 -6.33
C LEU A 148 7.35 7.71 -5.54
N LYS A 149 8.48 7.23 -6.04
CA LYS A 149 9.79 7.42 -5.42
C LYS A 149 10.28 8.86 -5.52
N GLU A 150 10.07 9.51 -6.66
CA GLU A 150 10.64 10.83 -6.97
C GLU A 150 9.71 12.02 -6.66
N ALA A 151 8.44 11.77 -6.32
CA ALA A 151 7.52 12.82 -5.94
C ALA A 151 8.04 13.61 -4.71
N ASN A 152 8.02 14.94 -4.80
CA ASN A 152 8.40 15.84 -3.70
C ASN A 152 7.19 16.28 -2.89
#